data_AF-A0A3C0I9J8-F1
#
_entry.id   AF-A0A3C0I9J8-F1
#
_cell.length_a   1.000
_cell.length_b   1.000
_cell.length_c   1.000
_cell.angle_alpha   90.00
_cell.angle_beta   90.00
_cell.angle_gamma   90.00
#
_symmetry.space_group_name_H-M   'P 1'
#
loop_
_entity.id
_entity.type
_entity.pdbx_description
1 polymer ?
#
loop_
_entity_poly.entity_id
_entity_poly.type
_entity_poly.pdbx_seq_one_letter_code
_entity_poly.pdbx_strand_id
1 'polypeptide(L)'
;MPKIKDLIKQLSLEDFEQLYASLLELGADKQAELLKMIHEDQMTEAEVRAALKIGVNAYRTLNSRVKKRVEEYMLQHLESPKLDLLKKVANLKELVFAQRPSVAITTLKKIEKELINYDLSHELVQVYQALKKLHLHSKLYFEYSQIYNRHVAYLLTVDKVEIMLGEYFKKYGDFLLNGDERTQLELNLRCSEIISTAAKYPDSHRLWVYKTLADLFHRIFVPIPENNQNKLIEAGFKQLIQVLEQYPMDITYTNLQWVVDYLQWEYWHSRKQHKEAEVFYEKISPHIDRLLTNFDN
;
A
#
# COMPACT_ATOMS: atom_id res chain seq x y z
N MET A 1 2.09 -18.76 0.68
CA MET A 1 0.63 -18.61 0.93
C MET A 1 0.44 -18.11 2.35
N PRO A 2 -0.37 -17.07 2.60
CA PRO A 2 -0.61 -16.55 3.95
C PRO A 2 -1.10 -17.67 4.88
N LYS A 3 -0.69 -17.65 6.16
CA LYS A 3 -1.24 -18.61 7.13
C LYS A 3 -2.71 -18.24 7.35
N ILE A 4 -3.59 -19.23 7.51
CA ILE A 4 -5.05 -19.05 7.70
C ILE A 4 -5.37 -18.02 8.78
N LYS A 5 -4.58 -18.04 9.86
CA LYS A 5 -4.69 -17.06 10.95
C LYS A 5 -4.55 -15.63 10.46
N ASP A 6 -3.64 -15.37 9.52
CA ASP A 6 -3.40 -14.04 8.98
C ASP A 6 -4.58 -13.55 8.14
N LEU A 7 -5.20 -14.44 7.34
CA LEU A 7 -6.37 -14.12 6.53
C LEU A 7 -7.62 -13.86 7.39
N ILE A 8 -7.84 -14.68 8.42
CA ILE A 8 -8.98 -14.53 9.33
C ILE A 8 -8.83 -13.27 10.21
N LYS A 9 -7.58 -12.88 10.54
CA LYS A 9 -7.28 -11.62 11.25
C LYS A 9 -7.47 -10.38 10.38
N GLN A 10 -7.38 -10.53 9.06
CA GLN A 10 -7.57 -9.44 8.10
C GLN A 10 -9.04 -9.16 7.77
N LEU A 11 -9.97 -10.00 8.22
CA LEU A 11 -11.40 -9.74 8.07
C LEU A 11 -11.78 -8.50 8.88
N SER A 12 -12.55 -7.60 8.28
CA SER A 12 -13.21 -6.54 9.03
C SER A 12 -14.23 -7.15 10.00
N LEU A 13 -14.63 -6.40 11.03
CA LEU A 13 -15.66 -6.85 11.98
C LEU A 13 -16.96 -7.24 11.26
N GLU A 14 -17.34 -6.45 10.25
CA GLU A 14 -18.54 -6.67 9.44
C GLU A 14 -18.44 -7.95 8.59
N ASP A 15 -17.30 -8.18 7.95
CA ASP A 15 -17.05 -9.40 7.16
C ASP A 15 -17.00 -10.65 8.04
N PHE A 16 -16.43 -10.54 9.23
CA PHE A 16 -16.40 -11.60 10.21
C PHE A 16 -17.82 -11.98 10.65
N GLU A 17 -18.65 -11.00 11.02
CA GLU A 17 -20.04 -11.24 11.47
C GLU A 17 -20.90 -11.88 10.38
N GLN A 18 -20.76 -11.42 9.12
CA GLN A 18 -21.47 -11.99 7.98
C GLN A 18 -21.03 -13.42 7.68
N LEU A 19 -19.71 -13.69 7.67
CA LEU A 19 -19.19 -15.03 7.47
C LEU A 19 -19.60 -15.98 8.62
N TYR A 20 -19.56 -15.50 9.86
CA TYR A 20 -19.99 -16.26 11.04
C TYR A 20 -21.48 -16.60 10.99
N ALA A 21 -22.34 -15.63 10.66
CA ALA A 21 -23.78 -15.85 10.50
C ALA A 21 -24.07 -16.88 9.38
N SER A 22 -23.38 -16.76 8.23
CA SER A 22 -23.53 -17.71 7.13
C SER A 22 -23.17 -19.15 7.51
N LEU A 23 -22.16 -19.34 8.36
CA LEU A 23 -21.75 -20.66 8.84
C LEU A 23 -22.79 -21.27 9.78
N LEU A 24 -23.42 -20.46 10.62
CA LEU A 24 -24.51 -20.92 11.49
C LEU A 24 -25.76 -21.30 10.69
N GLU A 25 -26.15 -20.50 9.69
CA GLU A 25 -27.29 -20.82 8.82
C GLU A 25 -27.10 -22.14 8.05
N LEU A 26 -25.85 -22.48 7.74
CA LEU A 26 -25.50 -23.69 7.01
C LEU A 26 -25.29 -24.91 7.94
N GLY A 27 -25.62 -24.78 9.23
CA GLY A 27 -25.50 -25.84 10.24
C GLY A 27 -24.05 -26.25 10.52
N ALA A 28 -23.10 -25.35 10.30
CA ALA A 28 -21.67 -25.60 10.43
C ALA A 28 -21.10 -25.03 11.76
N ASP A 29 -21.75 -25.34 12.88
CA ASP A 29 -21.45 -24.76 14.20
C ASP A 29 -19.97 -24.86 14.59
N LYS A 30 -19.35 -26.03 14.38
CA LYS A 30 -17.92 -26.25 14.68
C LYS A 30 -16.98 -25.43 13.79
N GLN A 31 -17.40 -25.07 12.58
CA GLN A 31 -16.63 -24.19 11.70
C GLN A 31 -16.77 -22.73 12.15
N ALA A 32 -17.96 -22.32 12.57
CA ALA A 32 -18.22 -20.99 13.11
C ALA A 32 -17.44 -20.76 14.41
N GLU A 33 -17.48 -21.72 15.33
CA GLU A 33 -16.71 -21.66 16.59
C GLU A 33 -15.19 -21.60 16.34
N LEU A 34 -14.68 -22.40 15.39
CA LEU A 34 -13.27 -22.34 15.01
C LEU A 34 -12.89 -20.97 14.41
N LEU A 35 -13.75 -20.41 13.55
CA LEU A 35 -13.54 -19.07 12.95
C LEU A 35 -13.45 -18.00 14.04
N LYS A 36 -14.38 -18.03 15.00
CA LYS A 36 -14.41 -17.11 16.15
C LYS A 36 -13.16 -17.22 17.01
N MET A 37 -12.77 -18.45 17.39
CA MET A 37 -11.58 -18.68 18.22
C MET A 37 -10.28 -18.24 17.53
N ILE A 38 -10.21 -18.30 16.19
CA ILE A 38 -9.05 -17.81 15.43
C ILE A 38 -9.07 -16.28 15.29
N HIS A 39 -10.24 -15.67 15.11
CA HIS A 39 -10.40 -14.21 14.97
C HIS A 39 -10.09 -13.47 16.28
N GLU A 40 -10.52 -14.02 17.42
CA GLU A 40 -10.30 -13.43 18.75
C GLU A 40 -8.85 -13.64 19.27
N ASP A 41 -8.06 -14.53 18.66
CA ASP A 41 -6.65 -14.85 18.94
C ASP A 41 -6.28 -15.09 20.42
N GLN A 42 -7.15 -15.78 21.17
CA GLN A 42 -6.93 -16.04 22.61
C GLN A 42 -6.41 -17.45 22.94
N MET A 43 -6.29 -18.34 21.95
CA MET A 43 -6.07 -19.78 22.21
C MET A 43 -5.03 -20.42 21.27
N THR A 44 -4.21 -21.30 21.85
CA THR A 44 -3.27 -22.17 21.14
C THR A 44 -3.99 -23.32 20.42
N GLU A 45 -3.35 -23.96 19.43
CA GLU A 45 -3.95 -25.11 18.71
C GLU A 45 -4.38 -26.24 19.66
N ALA A 46 -3.60 -26.49 20.72
CA ALA A 46 -3.92 -27.50 21.72
C ALA A 46 -5.22 -27.16 22.48
N GLU A 47 -5.40 -25.90 22.86
CA GLU A 47 -6.57 -25.41 23.59
C GLU A 47 -7.82 -25.37 22.69
N VAL A 48 -7.68 -24.96 21.42
CA VAL A 48 -8.78 -24.97 20.45
C VAL A 48 -9.26 -26.41 20.19
N ARG A 49 -8.35 -27.38 20.07
CA ARG A 49 -8.71 -28.80 19.91
C ARG A 49 -9.43 -29.36 21.14
N ALA A 50 -9.02 -28.95 22.33
CA ALA A 50 -9.67 -29.33 23.59
C ALA A 50 -11.08 -28.73 23.71
N ALA A 51 -11.23 -27.45 23.38
CA ALA A 51 -12.52 -26.74 23.42
C ALA A 51 -13.53 -27.34 22.44
N LEU A 52 -13.10 -27.64 21.21
CA LEU A 52 -13.95 -28.22 20.16
C LEU A 52 -14.14 -29.75 20.33
N LYS A 53 -13.46 -30.39 21.30
CA LYS A 53 -13.47 -31.84 21.55
C LYS A 53 -13.18 -32.65 20.28
N ILE A 54 -12.15 -32.27 19.53
CA ILE A 54 -11.77 -32.92 18.26
C ILE A 54 -10.31 -33.40 18.25
N GLY A 55 -10.08 -34.56 17.63
CA GLY A 55 -8.74 -35.10 17.42
C GLY A 55 -7.94 -34.33 16.36
N VAL A 56 -6.63 -34.57 16.30
CA VAL A 56 -5.67 -33.86 15.41
C VAL A 56 -6.09 -33.91 13.93
N ASN A 57 -6.54 -35.07 13.44
CA ASN A 57 -6.95 -35.23 12.03
C ASN A 57 -8.27 -34.50 11.72
N ALA A 58 -9.20 -34.50 12.67
CA ALA A 58 -10.47 -33.78 12.55
C ALA A 58 -10.23 -32.26 12.57
N TYR A 59 -9.33 -31.78 13.42
CA TYR A 59 -8.90 -30.39 13.44
C TYR A 59 -8.29 -29.94 12.12
N ARG A 60 -7.33 -30.70 11.55
CA ARG A 60 -6.73 -30.39 10.25
C ARG A 60 -7.78 -30.28 9.14
N THR A 61 -8.73 -31.21 9.11
CA THR A 61 -9.82 -31.22 8.13
C THR A 61 -10.76 -30.03 8.32
N LEU A 62 -11.13 -29.72 9.57
CA LEU A 62 -11.99 -28.59 9.90
C LEU A 62 -11.32 -27.27 9.53
N ASN A 63 -10.04 -27.12 9.87
CA ASN A 63 -9.23 -25.94 9.58
C ASN A 63 -9.07 -25.74 8.05
N SER A 64 -8.84 -26.81 7.30
CA SER A 64 -8.80 -26.73 5.82
C SER A 64 -10.14 -26.30 5.22
N ARG A 65 -11.27 -26.71 5.81
CA ARG A 65 -12.60 -26.31 5.34
C ARG A 65 -12.91 -24.86 5.68
N VAL A 66 -12.58 -24.42 6.90
CA VAL A 66 -12.71 -23.00 7.30
C VAL A 66 -11.83 -22.13 6.42
N LYS A 67 -10.56 -22.52 6.18
CA LYS A 67 -9.68 -21.85 5.21
C LYS A 67 -10.34 -21.67 3.86
N LYS A 68 -10.80 -22.77 3.27
CA LYS A 68 -11.40 -22.75 1.93
C LYS A 68 -12.62 -21.83 1.89
N ARG A 69 -13.41 -21.81 2.97
CA ARG A 69 -14.62 -20.98 3.07
C ARG A 69 -14.30 -19.50 3.26
N VAL A 70 -13.29 -19.18 4.06
CA VAL A 70 -12.76 -17.82 4.19
C VAL A 70 -12.17 -17.36 2.87
N GLU A 71 -11.41 -18.21 2.17
CA GLU A 71 -10.89 -17.92 0.84
C GLU A 71 -12.01 -17.73 -0.19
N GLU A 72 -13.04 -18.58 -0.20
CA GLU A 72 -14.20 -18.46 -1.09
C GLU A 72 -15.02 -17.20 -0.77
N TYR A 73 -15.26 -16.90 0.51
CA TYR A 73 -15.95 -15.68 0.95
C TYR A 73 -15.15 -14.44 0.56
N MET A 74 -13.85 -14.43 0.87
CA MET A 74 -12.95 -13.37 0.44
C MET A 74 -12.97 -13.26 -1.07
N LEU A 75 -12.91 -14.35 -1.85
CA LEU A 75 -12.95 -14.34 -3.31
C LEU A 75 -14.27 -13.77 -3.87
N GLN A 76 -15.40 -14.09 -3.24
CA GLN A 76 -16.73 -13.58 -3.61
C GLN A 76 -16.90 -12.11 -3.26
N HIS A 77 -16.31 -11.66 -2.16
CA HIS A 77 -16.28 -10.26 -1.74
C HIS A 77 -15.03 -9.51 -2.28
N LEU A 78 -14.12 -10.21 -2.98
CA LEU A 78 -12.97 -9.74 -3.76
C LEU A 78 -13.31 -9.50 -5.22
N GLU A 79 -14.59 -9.52 -5.62
CA GLU A 79 -15.05 -8.51 -6.59
C GLU A 79 -14.93 -7.13 -5.93
N SER A 80 -13.69 -6.73 -5.64
CA SER A 80 -13.40 -5.48 -4.98
C SER A 80 -13.94 -4.40 -5.91
N PRO A 81 -14.57 -3.34 -5.37
CA PRO A 81 -14.97 -2.18 -6.17
C PRO A 81 -13.82 -1.66 -7.06
N LYS A 82 -12.57 -1.86 -6.61
CA LYS A 82 -11.33 -1.64 -7.37
C LYS A 82 -11.21 -2.55 -8.60
N LEU A 83 -11.36 -3.87 -8.47
CA LEU A 83 -11.28 -4.80 -9.60
C LEU A 83 -12.38 -4.53 -10.64
N ASP A 84 -13.60 -4.22 -10.19
CA ASP A 84 -14.68 -3.85 -11.11
C ASP A 84 -14.44 -2.52 -11.80
N LEU A 85 -13.84 -1.55 -11.10
CA LEU A 85 -13.37 -0.31 -11.70
C LEU A 85 -12.28 -0.57 -12.74
N LEU A 86 -11.30 -1.44 -12.46
CA LEU A 86 -10.25 -1.82 -13.40
C LEU A 86 -10.82 -2.54 -14.64
N LYS A 87 -11.79 -3.46 -14.47
CA LYS A 87 -12.51 -4.09 -15.58
C LYS A 87 -13.24 -3.04 -16.45
N LYS A 88 -13.89 -2.06 -15.83
CA LYS A 88 -14.54 -0.94 -16.56
C LYS A 88 -13.53 -0.09 -17.32
N VAL A 89 -12.36 0.18 -16.72
CA VAL A 89 -11.25 0.89 -17.38
C VAL A 89 -10.73 0.10 -18.59
N ALA A 90 -10.48 -1.20 -18.42
CA ALA A 90 -10.00 -2.07 -19.50
C ALA A 90 -10.96 -2.09 -20.70
N ASN A 91 -12.28 -2.03 -20.43
CA ASN A 91 -13.34 -2.02 -21.44
C ASN A 91 -13.79 -0.62 -21.86
N LEU A 92 -13.01 0.44 -21.57
CA LEU A 92 -13.37 1.83 -21.87
C LEU A 92 -13.73 2.07 -23.33
N LYS A 93 -12.99 1.45 -24.25
CA LYS A 93 -13.23 1.61 -25.69
C LYS A 93 -14.64 1.14 -26.05
N GLU A 94 -15.00 -0.07 -25.62
CA GLU A 94 -16.33 -0.65 -25.87
C GLU A 94 -17.43 0.19 -25.22
N LEU A 95 -17.23 0.60 -23.96
CA LEU A 95 -18.18 1.45 -23.23
C LEU A 95 -18.46 2.76 -23.98
N VAL A 96 -17.43 3.43 -24.47
CA VAL A 96 -17.54 4.69 -25.20
C VAL A 96 -18.21 4.51 -26.56
N PHE A 97 -17.97 3.39 -27.25
CA PHE A 97 -18.59 3.10 -28.55
C PHE A 97 -20.04 2.63 -28.45
N ALA A 98 -20.41 1.88 -27.40
CA ALA A 98 -21.74 1.31 -27.24
C ALA A 98 -22.77 2.33 -26.73
N GLN A 99 -22.34 3.40 -26.06
CA GLN A 99 -23.21 4.37 -25.40
C GLN A 99 -23.36 5.68 -26.20
N ARG A 100 -24.46 6.41 -25.95
CA ARG A 100 -24.61 7.78 -26.45
C ARG A 100 -23.54 8.69 -25.81
N PRO A 101 -22.99 9.70 -26.53
CA PRO A 101 -21.90 10.54 -26.04
C PRO A 101 -22.14 11.19 -24.67
N SER A 102 -23.36 11.67 -24.40
CA SER A 102 -23.72 12.28 -23.11
C SER A 102 -23.69 11.28 -21.94
N VAL A 103 -24.10 10.04 -22.19
CA VAL A 103 -24.07 8.95 -21.21
C VAL A 103 -22.63 8.51 -20.97
N ALA A 104 -21.85 8.34 -22.05
CA ALA A 104 -20.43 8.00 -21.95
C ALA A 104 -19.64 9.04 -21.13
N ILE A 105 -19.83 10.34 -21.38
CA ILE A 105 -19.17 11.41 -20.61
C ILE A 105 -19.54 11.33 -19.12
N THR A 106 -20.81 11.11 -18.80
CA THR A 106 -21.27 10.99 -17.41
C THR A 106 -20.62 9.78 -16.72
N THR A 107 -20.57 8.65 -17.41
CA THR A 107 -19.93 7.43 -16.91
C THR A 107 -18.43 7.63 -16.70
N LEU A 108 -17.73 8.25 -17.64
CA LEU A 108 -16.29 8.55 -17.54
C LEU A 108 -15.98 9.49 -16.38
N LYS A 109 -16.81 10.51 -16.13
CA LYS A 109 -16.65 11.40 -14.96
C LYS A 109 -16.88 10.67 -13.64
N LYS A 110 -17.75 9.67 -13.61
CA LYS A 110 -17.93 8.82 -12.42
C LYS A 110 -16.70 7.93 -12.20
N ILE A 111 -16.21 7.27 -13.25
CA ILE A 111 -14.97 6.48 -13.23
C ILE A 111 -13.78 7.34 -12.80
N GLU A 112 -13.65 8.56 -13.33
CA GLU A 112 -12.62 9.53 -12.95
C GLU A 112 -12.58 9.78 -11.44
N LYS A 113 -13.73 10.09 -10.83
CA LYS A 113 -13.82 10.29 -9.38
C LYS A 113 -13.44 9.05 -8.59
N GLU A 114 -13.91 7.87 -9.02
CA GLU A 114 -13.57 6.60 -8.37
C GLU A 114 -12.06 6.32 -8.47
N LEU A 115 -11.44 6.54 -9.63
CA LEU A 115 -10.00 6.35 -9.83
C LEU A 115 -9.16 7.31 -8.99
N ILE A 116 -9.59 8.58 -8.84
CA ILE A 116 -8.93 9.53 -7.95
C ILE A 116 -9.02 9.06 -6.49
N ASN A 117 -10.18 8.56 -6.06
CA ASN A 117 -10.37 8.08 -4.69
C ASN A 117 -9.52 6.85 -4.37
N TYR A 118 -9.29 5.97 -5.35
CA TYR A 118 -8.43 4.79 -5.20
C TYR A 118 -6.95 5.06 -5.54
N ASP A 119 -6.58 6.32 -5.85
CA ASP A 119 -5.28 6.74 -6.37
C ASP A 119 -4.73 5.87 -7.53
N LEU A 120 -5.62 5.51 -8.46
CA LEU A 120 -5.29 4.73 -9.65
C LEU A 120 -4.83 5.63 -10.80
N SER A 121 -3.68 6.25 -10.57
CA SER A 121 -3.12 7.28 -11.45
C SER A 121 -2.79 6.76 -12.86
N HIS A 122 -2.35 5.50 -13.04
CA HIS A 122 -2.06 4.96 -14.38
C HIS A 122 -3.33 4.78 -15.23
N GLU A 123 -4.39 4.26 -14.63
CA GLU A 123 -5.68 4.03 -15.25
C GLU A 123 -6.39 5.34 -15.61
N LEU A 124 -6.20 6.37 -14.79
CA LEU A 124 -6.78 7.70 -14.99
C LEU A 124 -6.35 8.34 -16.33
N VAL A 125 -5.14 8.03 -16.82
CA VAL A 125 -4.69 8.46 -18.17
C VAL A 125 -5.63 8.01 -19.26
N GLN A 126 -6.11 6.77 -19.18
CA GLN A 126 -6.97 6.17 -20.20
C GLN A 126 -8.32 6.89 -20.24
N VAL A 127 -8.83 7.27 -19.06
CA VAL A 127 -10.06 8.06 -18.92
C VAL A 127 -9.89 9.47 -19.48
N TYR A 128 -8.79 10.17 -19.17
CA TYR A 128 -8.52 11.49 -19.76
C TYR A 128 -8.34 11.44 -21.27
N GLN A 129 -7.68 10.39 -21.78
CA GLN A 129 -7.57 10.19 -23.22
C GLN A 129 -8.94 9.97 -23.87
N ALA A 130 -9.83 9.20 -23.23
CA ALA A 130 -11.19 8.96 -23.71
C ALA A 130 -12.06 10.24 -23.68
N LEU A 131 -12.02 11.00 -22.58
CA LEU A 131 -12.71 12.28 -22.43
C LEU A 131 -12.25 13.30 -23.49
N LYS A 132 -10.92 13.40 -23.70
CA LYS A 132 -10.35 14.23 -24.77
C LYS A 132 -10.91 13.87 -26.15
N LYS A 133 -10.99 12.57 -26.48
CA LYS A 133 -11.53 12.11 -27.78
C LYS A 133 -13.01 12.40 -27.94
N LEU A 134 -13.82 12.22 -26.88
CA LEU A 134 -15.26 12.51 -26.91
C LEU A 134 -15.56 14.01 -27.08
N HIS A 135 -14.67 14.88 -26.60
CA HIS A 135 -14.81 16.32 -26.72
C HIS A 135 -14.14 16.91 -27.97
N LEU A 136 -13.73 16.12 -28.98
CA LEU A 136 -12.95 16.59 -30.15
C LEU A 136 -13.51 17.85 -30.84
N HIS A 137 -14.84 17.96 -30.94
CA HIS A 137 -15.51 19.10 -31.58
C HIS A 137 -16.15 20.08 -30.56
N SER A 138 -15.73 20.03 -29.30
CA SER A 138 -16.21 20.86 -28.20
C SER A 138 -15.11 21.79 -27.69
N LYS A 139 -15.51 22.93 -27.10
CA LYS A 139 -14.59 23.85 -26.41
C LYS A 139 -13.82 23.15 -25.29
N LEU A 140 -14.40 22.09 -24.70
CA LEU A 140 -13.78 21.28 -23.64
C LEU A 140 -12.61 20.41 -24.13
N TYR A 141 -12.39 20.28 -25.45
CA TYR A 141 -11.24 19.53 -25.99
C TYR A 141 -9.92 20.03 -25.42
N PHE A 142 -9.72 21.34 -25.41
CA PHE A 142 -8.46 21.95 -24.99
C PHE A 142 -8.20 21.69 -23.50
N GLU A 143 -9.23 21.86 -22.66
CA GLU A 143 -9.15 21.60 -21.22
C GLU A 143 -8.74 20.15 -20.95
N TYR A 144 -9.44 19.17 -21.53
CA TYR A 144 -9.09 17.76 -21.36
C TYR A 144 -7.73 17.39 -21.98
N SER A 145 -7.30 18.08 -23.03
CA SER A 145 -5.95 17.90 -23.57
C SER A 145 -4.86 18.40 -22.61
N GLN A 146 -5.09 19.52 -21.92
CA GLN A 146 -4.16 20.02 -20.91
C GLN A 146 -4.11 19.08 -19.70
N ILE A 147 -5.27 18.63 -19.22
CA ILE A 147 -5.38 17.67 -18.11
C ILE A 147 -4.64 16.37 -18.46
N TYR A 148 -4.89 15.81 -19.64
CA TYR A 148 -4.21 14.61 -20.13
C TYR A 148 -2.69 14.79 -20.17
N ASN A 149 -2.19 15.86 -20.80
CA ASN A 149 -0.75 16.10 -20.92
C ASN A 149 -0.08 16.29 -19.55
N ARG A 150 -0.73 17.03 -18.65
CA ARG A 150 -0.24 17.22 -17.27
C ARG A 150 -0.15 15.90 -16.53
N HIS A 151 -1.17 15.05 -16.66
CA HIS A 151 -1.23 13.76 -15.98
C HIS A 151 -0.20 12.76 -16.54
N VAL A 152 0.04 12.77 -17.85
CA VAL A 152 1.13 11.98 -18.47
C VAL A 152 2.50 12.44 -17.96
N ALA A 153 2.76 13.75 -17.91
CA ALA A 153 4.01 14.28 -17.39
C ALA A 153 4.21 13.94 -15.90
N TYR A 154 3.13 13.96 -15.13
CA TYR A 154 3.13 13.51 -13.73
C TYR A 154 3.56 12.05 -13.60
N LEU A 155 2.95 11.12 -14.35
CA LEU A 155 3.32 9.70 -14.30
C LEU A 155 4.75 9.44 -14.71
N LEU A 156 5.22 10.08 -15.78
CA LEU A 156 6.63 9.99 -16.19
C LEU A 156 7.58 10.48 -15.09
N THR A 157 7.14 11.45 -14.29
CA THR A 157 7.92 11.93 -13.14
C THR A 157 7.91 10.94 -11.99
N VAL A 158 6.77 10.30 -11.70
CA VAL A 158 6.68 9.22 -10.71
C VAL A 158 7.63 8.09 -11.07
N ASP A 159 7.53 7.56 -12.30
CA ASP A 159 8.41 6.49 -12.80
C ASP A 159 9.89 6.89 -12.69
N LYS A 160 10.22 8.14 -13.07
CA LYS A 160 11.59 8.65 -12.96
C LYS A 160 12.07 8.68 -11.51
N VAL A 161 11.24 9.15 -10.57
CA VAL A 161 11.60 9.21 -9.14
C VAL A 161 11.79 7.81 -8.56
N GLU A 162 10.97 6.84 -8.94
CA GLU A 162 11.13 5.44 -8.52
C GLU A 162 12.48 4.85 -8.98
N ILE A 163 12.86 5.11 -10.23
CA ILE A 163 14.17 4.71 -10.75
C ILE A 163 15.30 5.38 -9.95
N MET A 164 15.18 6.69 -9.70
CA MET A 164 16.17 7.44 -8.93
C MET A 164 16.31 6.91 -7.50
N LEU A 165 15.22 6.53 -6.85
CA LEU A 165 15.24 5.88 -5.53
C LEU A 165 16.01 4.55 -5.58
N GLY A 166 15.75 3.72 -6.59
CA GLY A 166 16.49 2.46 -6.77
C GLY A 166 18.00 2.67 -6.94
N GLU A 167 18.39 3.65 -7.77
CA GLU A 167 19.80 4.02 -7.94
C GLU A 167 20.42 4.59 -6.66
N TYR A 168 19.66 5.40 -5.91
CA TYR A 168 20.08 5.94 -4.63
C TYR A 168 20.37 4.83 -3.62
N PHE A 169 19.46 3.87 -3.45
CA PHE A 169 19.65 2.77 -2.50
C PHE A 169 20.77 1.82 -2.92
N LYS A 170 20.95 1.59 -4.22
CA LYS A 170 22.12 0.85 -4.73
C LYS A 170 23.42 1.53 -4.33
N LYS A 171 23.49 2.85 -4.53
CA LYS A 171 24.67 3.65 -4.17
C LYS A 171 24.87 3.73 -2.65
N TYR A 172 23.79 3.70 -1.88
CA TYR A 172 23.87 3.61 -0.42
C TYR A 172 24.48 2.29 0.03
N GLY A 173 24.19 1.18 -0.65
CA GLY A 173 24.89 -0.08 -0.46
C GLY A 173 26.40 0.06 -0.69
N ASP A 174 26.81 0.71 -1.77
CA ASP A 174 28.24 0.97 -2.04
C ASP A 174 28.89 1.84 -0.96
N PHE A 175 28.16 2.84 -0.45
CA PHE A 175 28.61 3.71 0.65
C PHE A 175 28.84 2.93 1.94
N LEU A 176 27.90 2.05 2.30
CA LEU A 176 28.00 1.24 3.50
C LEU A 176 29.24 0.33 3.49
N LEU A 177 29.67 -0.12 2.31
CA LEU A 177 30.84 -0.98 2.14
C LEU A 177 32.16 -0.22 2.07
N ASN A 178 32.20 0.93 1.40
CA ASN A 178 33.46 1.65 1.13
C ASN A 178 33.72 2.83 2.07
N GLY A 179 32.67 3.51 2.56
CA GLY A 179 32.77 4.63 3.50
C GLY A 179 33.52 5.86 3.00
N ASP A 180 33.69 6.04 1.68
CA ASP A 180 34.49 7.13 1.11
C ASP A 180 33.69 8.44 0.96
N GLU A 181 34.37 9.58 1.20
CA GLU A 181 33.78 10.92 1.14
C GLU A 181 33.19 11.23 -0.25
N ARG A 182 33.77 10.67 -1.31
CA ARG A 182 33.27 10.82 -2.68
C ARG A 182 31.90 10.15 -2.84
N THR A 183 31.74 8.91 -2.39
CA THR A 183 30.44 8.24 -2.43
C THR A 183 29.40 8.97 -1.57
N GLN A 184 29.81 9.52 -0.42
CA GLN A 184 28.92 10.35 0.40
C GLN A 184 28.45 11.60 -0.36
N LEU A 185 29.34 12.31 -1.05
CA LEU A 185 28.97 13.46 -1.89
C LEU A 185 28.01 13.05 -3.01
N GLU A 186 28.28 11.94 -3.69
CA GLU A 186 27.41 11.40 -4.74
C GLU A 186 26.01 11.05 -4.19
N LEU A 187 25.92 10.50 -2.97
CA LEU A 187 24.65 10.24 -2.29
C LEU A 187 23.88 11.52 -1.96
N ASN A 188 24.56 12.53 -1.43
CA ASN A 188 23.94 13.82 -1.10
C ASN A 188 23.33 14.47 -2.35
N LEU A 189 24.06 14.43 -3.46
CA LEU A 189 23.59 14.95 -4.75
C LEU A 189 22.37 14.18 -5.26
N ARG A 190 22.40 12.84 -5.20
CA ARG A 190 21.27 12.00 -5.62
C ARG A 190 20.03 12.23 -4.78
N CYS A 191 20.17 12.33 -3.45
CA CYS A 191 19.06 12.66 -2.56
C CYS A 191 18.47 14.04 -2.90
N SER A 192 19.31 15.05 -3.14
CA SER A 192 18.88 16.38 -3.56
C SER A 192 18.14 16.36 -4.91
N GLU A 193 18.58 15.54 -5.85
CA GLU A 193 17.94 15.37 -7.15
C GLU A 193 16.55 14.73 -7.04
N ILE A 194 16.40 13.70 -6.20
CA ILE A 194 15.10 13.08 -5.89
C ILE A 194 14.16 14.13 -5.28
N ILE A 195 14.63 14.85 -4.26
CA ILE A 195 13.85 15.87 -3.56
C ILE A 195 13.38 16.98 -4.51
N SER A 196 14.29 17.48 -5.35
CA SER A 196 13.98 18.56 -6.29
C SER A 196 13.08 18.11 -7.45
N THR A 197 13.23 16.87 -7.92
CA THR A 197 12.38 16.31 -8.98
C THR A 197 10.96 16.10 -8.48
N ALA A 198 10.79 15.51 -7.29
CA ALA A 198 9.49 15.33 -6.66
C ALA A 198 8.81 16.67 -6.31
N ALA A 199 9.58 17.68 -5.89
CA ALA A 199 9.05 19.00 -5.53
C ALA A 199 8.40 19.77 -6.70
N LYS A 200 8.59 19.34 -7.95
CA LYS A 200 7.92 19.92 -9.12
C LYS A 200 6.40 19.72 -9.12
N TYR A 201 5.92 18.75 -8.35
CA TYR A 201 4.51 18.40 -8.24
C TYR A 201 4.06 18.45 -6.77
N PRO A 202 3.88 19.66 -6.20
CA PRO A 202 3.57 19.84 -4.78
C PRO A 202 2.22 19.23 -4.39
N ASP A 203 1.28 19.15 -5.33
CA ASP A 203 -0.06 18.61 -5.10
C ASP A 203 -0.09 17.07 -5.09
N SER A 204 1.02 16.40 -5.46
CA SER A 204 1.09 14.94 -5.44
C SER A 204 1.49 14.43 -4.06
N HIS A 205 0.57 13.75 -3.40
CA HIS A 205 0.87 13.04 -2.16
C HIS A 205 1.92 11.94 -2.36
N ARG A 206 1.91 11.23 -3.51
CA ARG A 206 2.83 10.09 -3.75
C ARG A 206 4.27 10.56 -3.92
N LEU A 207 4.50 11.58 -4.74
CA LEU A 207 5.82 12.18 -4.88
C LEU A 207 6.28 12.85 -3.58
N TRP A 208 5.36 13.43 -2.82
CA TRP A 208 5.66 13.95 -1.49
C TRP A 208 6.09 12.85 -0.51
N VAL A 209 5.42 11.70 -0.51
CA VAL A 209 5.79 10.53 0.30
C VAL A 209 7.19 10.03 -0.08
N TYR A 210 7.47 9.84 -1.38
CA TYR A 210 8.78 9.40 -1.86
C TYR A 210 9.91 10.36 -1.49
N LYS A 211 9.70 11.66 -1.70
CA LYS A 211 10.63 12.71 -1.28
C LYS A 211 10.89 12.65 0.23
N THR A 212 9.84 12.56 1.03
CA THR A 212 9.93 12.60 2.49
C THR A 212 10.65 11.36 3.01
N LEU A 213 10.33 10.18 2.48
CA LEU A 213 11.03 8.94 2.82
C LEU A 213 12.51 8.98 2.45
N ALA A 214 12.86 9.49 1.26
CA ALA A 214 14.25 9.65 0.85
C ALA A 214 15.01 10.60 1.78
N ASP A 215 14.43 11.75 2.11
CA ASP A 215 15.03 12.74 3.01
C ASP A 215 15.20 12.18 4.43
N LEU A 216 14.17 11.50 4.97
CA LEU A 216 14.23 10.88 6.29
C LEU A 216 15.29 9.78 6.35
N PHE A 217 15.30 8.87 5.37
CA PHE A 217 16.31 7.82 5.27
C PHE A 217 17.71 8.43 5.20
N HIS A 218 17.92 9.40 4.32
CA HIS A 218 19.22 10.02 4.12
C HIS A 218 19.74 10.68 5.41
N ARG A 219 18.88 11.39 6.15
CA ARG A 219 19.25 12.01 7.44
C ARG A 219 19.56 11.01 8.55
N ILE A 220 18.93 9.82 8.52
CA ILE A 220 19.14 8.80 9.54
C ILE A 220 20.46 8.07 9.32
N PHE A 221 20.78 7.75 8.06
CA PHE A 221 21.89 6.83 7.75
C PHE A 221 23.14 7.50 7.16
N VAL A 222 23.02 8.70 6.59
CA VAL A 222 24.15 9.43 6.00
C VAL A 222 24.59 10.54 6.96
N PRO A 223 25.87 10.62 7.33
CA PRO A 223 26.36 11.69 8.19
C PRO A 223 26.18 13.04 7.49
N ILE A 224 25.42 13.96 8.10
CA ILE A 224 25.23 15.34 7.61
C ILE A 224 25.61 16.28 8.76
N PRO A 225 26.32 17.40 8.51
CA PRO A 225 26.71 18.34 9.57
C PRO A 225 25.54 18.74 10.47
N GLU A 226 25.75 18.57 11.77
CA GLU A 226 24.76 18.73 12.83
C GLU A 226 24.28 20.19 12.93
N ASN A 227 23.07 20.46 12.44
CA ASN A 227 22.30 21.58 12.95
C ASN A 227 20.79 21.30 12.78
N ASN A 228 20.07 21.22 13.91
CA ASN A 228 18.60 21.17 14.02
C ASN A 228 17.84 20.03 13.31
N GLN A 229 18.49 18.91 12.95
CA GLN A 229 17.86 17.83 12.17
C GLN A 229 16.77 17.05 12.95
N ASN A 230 16.90 16.90 14.27
CA ASN A 230 16.05 15.98 15.05
C ASN A 230 14.56 16.38 15.06
N LYS A 231 14.25 17.65 15.33
CA LYS A 231 12.86 18.13 15.34
C LYS A 231 12.18 18.05 13.96
N LEU A 232 12.97 18.15 12.90
CA LEU A 232 12.48 18.04 11.52
C LEU A 232 12.16 16.59 11.15
N ILE A 233 12.94 15.63 11.64
CA ILE A 233 12.71 14.20 11.40
C ILE A 233 11.42 13.72 12.09
N GLU A 234 11.23 14.04 13.37
CA GLU A 234 10.01 13.66 14.11
C GLU A 234 8.75 14.30 13.50
N ALA A 235 8.82 15.58 13.12
CA ALA A 235 7.73 16.24 12.42
C ALA A 235 7.45 15.60 11.05
N GLY A 236 8.51 15.21 10.32
CA GLY A 236 8.42 14.50 9.06
C GLY A 236 7.71 13.16 9.18
N PHE A 237 8.07 12.34 10.18
CA PHE A 237 7.37 11.08 10.45
C PHE A 237 5.89 11.28 10.78
N LYS A 238 5.56 12.27 11.62
CA LYS A 238 4.17 12.55 11.98
C LYS A 238 3.33 12.93 10.76
N GLN A 239 3.85 13.80 9.90
CA GLN A 239 3.17 14.19 8.66
C GLN A 239 3.07 13.00 7.71
N LEU A 240 4.11 12.17 7.61
CA LEU A 240 4.14 11.01 6.74
C LEU A 240 3.05 10.01 7.12
N ILE A 241 2.96 9.65 8.40
CA ILE A 241 1.93 8.73 8.92
C ILE A 241 0.53 9.29 8.65
N GLN A 242 0.31 10.59 8.89
CA GLN A 242 -0.98 11.23 8.60
C GLN A 242 -1.38 11.11 7.12
N VAL A 243 -0.43 11.26 6.21
CA VAL A 243 -0.70 11.08 4.77
C VAL A 243 -0.97 9.62 4.45
N LEU A 244 -0.22 8.66 4.99
CA LEU A 244 -0.47 7.24 4.74
C LEU A 244 -1.86 6.80 5.26
N GLU A 245 -2.25 7.27 6.44
CA GLU A 245 -3.57 7.01 7.06
C GLU A 245 -4.74 7.63 6.29
N GLN A 246 -4.53 8.72 5.54
CA GLN A 246 -5.55 9.34 4.70
C GLN A 246 -5.92 8.47 3.47
N TYR A 247 -5.02 7.57 3.05
CA TYR A 247 -5.20 6.73 1.87
C TYR A 247 -5.04 5.23 2.21
N PRO A 248 -5.92 4.66 3.07
CA PRO A 248 -5.78 3.29 3.55
C PRO A 248 -5.96 2.22 2.46
N MET A 249 -6.55 2.60 1.31
CA MET A 249 -6.80 1.71 0.17
C MET A 249 -5.61 1.63 -0.80
N ASP A 250 -4.56 2.42 -0.62
CA ASP A 250 -3.33 2.34 -1.42
C ASP A 250 -2.41 1.26 -0.85
N ILE A 251 -2.27 0.15 -1.59
CA ILE A 251 -1.41 -1.00 -1.24
C ILE A 251 0.06 -0.56 -1.11
N THR A 252 0.49 0.40 -1.91
CA THR A 252 1.84 0.98 -1.83
C THR A 252 2.05 1.57 -0.44
N TYR A 253 1.07 2.29 0.09
CA TYR A 253 1.17 2.93 1.39
C TYR A 253 1.10 1.93 2.54
N THR A 254 0.26 0.90 2.42
CA THR A 254 0.27 -0.23 3.35
C THR A 254 1.64 -0.89 3.42
N ASN A 255 2.32 -1.06 2.28
CA ASN A 255 3.66 -1.63 2.24
C ASN A 255 4.73 -0.67 2.78
N LEU A 256 4.62 0.63 2.47
CA LEU A 256 5.53 1.66 2.96
C LEU A 256 5.40 1.88 4.47
N GLN A 257 4.26 1.58 5.09
CA GLN A 257 4.10 1.68 6.54
C GLN A 257 5.15 0.83 7.28
N TRP A 258 5.45 -0.38 6.78
CA TRP A 258 6.50 -1.23 7.37
C TRP A 258 7.88 -0.59 7.29
N VAL A 259 8.17 0.09 6.17
CA VAL A 259 9.42 0.84 5.98
C VAL A 259 9.47 2.02 6.95
N VAL A 260 8.36 2.75 7.11
CA VAL A 260 8.27 3.87 8.07
C VAL A 260 8.51 3.40 9.50
N ASP A 261 7.85 2.32 9.92
CA ASP A 261 8.03 1.76 11.26
C ASP A 261 9.50 1.35 11.48
N TYR A 262 10.14 0.73 10.49
CA TYR A 262 11.57 0.41 10.53
C TYR A 262 12.46 1.65 10.67
N LEU A 263 12.19 2.71 9.90
CA LEU A 263 12.96 3.95 10.01
C LEU A 263 12.77 4.63 11.36
N GLN A 264 11.57 4.55 11.95
CA GLN A 264 11.33 5.05 13.31
C GLN A 264 12.10 4.24 14.33
N TRP A 265 12.12 2.91 14.22
CA TRP A 265 12.93 2.05 15.07
C TRP A 265 14.42 2.43 15.01
N GLU A 266 15.01 2.53 13.82
CA GLU A 266 16.42 2.93 13.64
C GLU A 266 16.70 4.34 14.18
N TYR A 267 15.77 5.28 13.97
CA TYR A 267 15.87 6.64 14.50
C TYR A 267 15.97 6.66 16.03
N TRP A 268 15.12 5.90 16.74
CA TRP A 268 15.15 5.85 18.21
C TRP A 268 16.31 4.99 18.73
N HIS A 269 16.66 3.92 18.01
CA HIS A 269 17.75 3.02 18.37
C HIS A 269 19.12 3.71 18.32
N SER A 270 19.40 4.44 17.22
CA SER A 270 20.64 5.23 17.07
C SER A 270 20.83 6.29 18.17
N ARG A 271 19.73 6.74 18.80
CA ARG A 271 19.73 7.69 19.93
C ARG A 271 19.76 7.05 21.31
N LYS A 272 19.81 5.72 21.41
CA LYS A 272 19.77 4.96 22.67
C LYS A 272 18.47 5.18 23.46
N GLN A 273 17.39 5.58 22.78
CA GLN A 273 16.04 5.69 23.35
C GLN A 273 15.32 4.36 23.22
N HIS A 274 15.73 3.41 24.07
CA HIS A 274 15.36 2.00 23.94
C HIS A 274 13.86 1.74 24.15
N LYS A 275 13.18 2.51 25.01
CA LYS A 275 11.75 2.33 25.29
C LYS A 275 10.89 2.68 24.08
N GLU A 276 11.22 3.77 23.40
CA GLU A 276 10.55 4.24 22.21
C GLU A 276 10.86 3.31 21.02
N ALA A 277 12.11 2.84 20.91
CA ALA A 277 12.48 1.85 19.90
C ALA A 277 11.73 0.52 20.10
N GLU A 278 11.57 0.03 21.33
CA GLU A 278 10.90 -1.24 21.63
C GLU A 278 9.47 -1.31 21.07
N VAL A 279 8.71 -0.20 21.16
CA VAL A 279 7.36 -0.10 20.59
C VAL A 279 7.34 -0.36 19.08
N PHE A 280 8.33 0.16 18.34
CA PHE A 280 8.41 -0.07 16.89
C PHE A 280 9.00 -1.44 16.57
N TYR A 281 9.93 -1.92 17.38
CA TYR A 281 10.48 -3.27 17.25
C TYR A 281 9.39 -4.35 17.38
N GLU A 282 8.48 -4.22 18.36
CA GLU A 282 7.36 -5.14 18.54
C GLU A 282 6.41 -5.17 17.34
N LYS A 283 6.24 -4.03 16.65
CA LYS A 283 5.44 -3.94 15.41
C LYS A 283 6.13 -4.60 14.22
N ILE A 284 7.44 -4.45 14.10
CA ILE A 284 8.21 -4.95 12.94
C ILE A 284 8.56 -6.43 13.09
N SER A 285 8.92 -6.87 14.30
CA SER A 285 9.45 -8.21 14.58
C SER A 285 8.62 -9.36 13.98
N PRO A 286 7.28 -9.35 14.04
CA PRO A 286 6.45 -10.41 13.44
C PRO A 286 6.47 -10.42 11.90
N HIS A 287 6.98 -9.37 11.28
CA HIS A 287 6.93 -9.11 9.84
C HIS A 287 8.32 -8.96 9.20
N ILE A 288 9.40 -9.20 9.95
CA ILE A 288 10.79 -9.16 9.46
C ILE A 288 10.97 -10.08 8.25
N ASP A 289 10.39 -11.28 8.28
CA ASP A 289 10.46 -12.22 7.16
C ASP A 289 9.97 -11.57 5.87
N ARG A 290 8.88 -10.80 5.90
CA ARG A 290 8.32 -10.12 4.71
C ARG A 290 9.23 -9.01 4.18
N LEU A 291 10.04 -8.39 5.04
CA LEU A 291 11.03 -7.39 4.62
C LEU A 291 12.25 -8.04 3.97
N LEU A 292 12.58 -9.28 4.35
CA LEU A 292 13.76 -10.01 3.89
C LEU A 292 13.49 -10.95 2.70
N THR A 293 12.26 -11.45 2.53
CA THR A 293 11.94 -12.52 1.55
C THR A 293 11.51 -12.05 0.17
N ASN A 294 11.65 -10.77 -0.19
CA ASN A 294 11.47 -10.34 -1.59
C ASN A 294 12.68 -10.67 -2.49
N PHE A 295 13.67 -11.42 -1.97
CA PHE A 295 14.83 -11.96 -2.72
C PHE A 295 14.73 -13.47 -3.00
N ASP A 296 13.53 -14.05 -2.93
CA ASP A 296 13.32 -15.42 -3.43
C ASP A 296 13.30 -15.38 -4.97
N ASN A 297 14.37 -15.92 -5.58
CA ASN A 297 14.47 -16.20 -7.03
C ASN A 297 13.40 -17.19 -7.50
#